data_AF-A0A3D0P4H5-F1
#
_entry.id   AF-A0A3D0P4H5-F1
#
_cell.length_a   1.000
_cell.length_b   1.000
_cell.length_c   1.000
_cell.angle_alpha   90.00
_cell.angle_beta   90.00
_cell.angle_gamma   90.00
#
_symmetry.space_group_name_H-M   'P 1'
#
loop_
_entity.id
_entity.type
_entity.pdbx_description
1 polymer ?
#
loop_
_entity_poly.entity_id
_entity_poly.type
_entity_poly.pdbx_seq_one_letter_code
_entity_poly.pdbx_strand_id
1 'polypeptide(L)' 'MSTESKRSTIYLDPAIHRAVKLKSASTSRSISDIVNDALRESLREDQEDLAAFEARAKEPVISYEAMLAKLKADGKI' A
#
# COMPACT_ATOMS: atom_id res chain seq x y z
N MET A 1 22.44 5.61 10.21
CA MET A 1 21.46 6.30 9.33
C MET A 1 20.69 7.24 10.21
N SER A 2 20.71 8.54 9.93
CA SER A 2 20.10 9.57 10.77
C SER A 2 18.62 9.28 10.97
N THR A 3 18.28 8.85 12.18
CA THR A 3 16.92 8.59 12.67
C THR A 3 16.24 9.93 12.99
N GLU A 4 16.10 10.81 12.00
CA GLU A 4 15.38 12.07 12.20
C GLU A 4 13.88 11.81 12.25
N SER A 5 13.36 11.60 13.45
CA SER A 5 11.92 11.61 13.68
C SER A 5 11.42 13.05 13.74
N LYS A 6 10.50 13.43 12.86
CA LYS A 6 9.77 14.70 12.96
C LYS A 6 8.54 14.52 13.85
N ARG A 7 8.39 15.36 14.88
CA ARG A 7 7.20 15.34 15.75
C ARG A 7 5.99 15.83 14.96
N SER A 8 4.90 15.07 15.02
CA SER A 8 3.59 15.45 14.48
C SER A 8 2.53 15.29 15.56
N THR A 9 1.51 16.17 15.53
CA THR A 9 0.33 16.08 16.39
C THR A 9 -0.86 15.75 15.50
N ILE A 10 -1.55 14.64 15.78
CA ILE A 10 -2.71 14.18 15.01
C ILE A 10 -3.88 13.91 15.96
N TYR A 11 -5.09 14.13 15.46
CA TYR A 11 -6.29 13.68 16.15
C TYR A 11 -6.64 12.27 15.65
N LEU A 12 -6.92 11.36 16.57
CA LEU A 12 -7.41 10.02 16.27
C LEU A 12 -8.84 9.90 16.77
N ASP A 13 -9.67 9.16 16.04
CA ASP A 13 -10.96 8.72 16.55
C ASP A 13 -10.77 8.00 17.91
N PRO A 14 -11.61 8.27 18.94
CA PRO A 14 -11.44 7.70 20.26
C PRO A 14 -11.42 6.16 20.29
N ALA A 15 -12.22 5.50 19.45
CA ALA A 15 -12.25 4.04 19.37
C ALA A 15 -10.97 3.51 18.73
N ILE A 16 -10.47 4.17 17.68
CA ILE A 16 -9.19 3.82 17.04
C ILE A 16 -8.02 4.02 18.01
N HIS A 17 -7.96 5.16 18.70
CA HIS A 17 -6.92 5.41 19.70
C HIS A 17 -6.89 4.31 20.78
N ARG A 18 -8.07 3.88 21.26
CA ARG A 18 -8.17 2.78 22.22
C ARG A 18 -7.64 1.47 21.64
N ALA A 19 -8.01 1.13 20.40
CA ALA A 19 -7.55 -0.09 19.74
C ALA A 19 -6.03 -0.08 19.54
N VAL A 20 -5.46 1.04 19.07
CA VAL A 20 -4.01 1.18 18.87
C VAL A 20 -3.26 1.12 20.20
N LYS A 21 -3.80 1.71 21.27
CA LYS A 21 -3.21 1.62 22.62
C LYS A 21 -3.20 0.19 23.17
N LEU A 22 -4.23 -0.61 22.91
CA LEU A 22 -4.24 -2.03 23.27
C LEU A 22 -3.21 -2.80 22.46
N LYS A 23 -3.15 -2.56 21.14
CA LYS A 23 -2.17 -3.18 20.25
C LYS A 23 -0.74 -2.86 20.70
N SER A 24 -0.44 -1.60 21.00
CA SER A 24 0.88 -1.15 21.44
C SER A 24 1.35 -1.87 22.70
N ALA A 25 0.45 -2.05 23.67
CA ALA A 25 0.74 -2.82 24.89
C ALA A 25 0.98 -4.31 24.59
N SER A 26 0.14 -4.92 23.75
CA SER A 26 0.24 -6.36 23.41
C SER A 26 1.49 -6.71 22.59
N THR A 27 1.99 -5.78 21.77
CA THR A 27 3.13 -6.01 20.87
C THR A 27 4.43 -5.43 21.42
N SER A 28 4.42 -4.78 22.59
CA SER A 28 5.56 -4.03 23.13
C SER A 28 6.14 -3.01 22.14
N ARG A 29 5.26 -2.33 21.40
CA ARG A 29 5.62 -1.29 20.42
C ARG A 29 5.04 0.05 20.84
N SER A 30 5.62 1.17 20.41
CA SER A 30 4.98 2.47 20.65
C SER A 30 3.79 2.70 19.73
N ILE A 31 2.87 3.59 20.13
CA ILE A 31 1.76 4.03 19.27
C ILE A 31 2.33 4.67 17.98
N SER A 32 3.38 5.47 18.10
CA SER A 32 4.05 6.10 16.96
C SER A 32 4.62 5.09 15.98
N ASP A 33 5.21 3.98 16.45
CA ASP A 33 5.72 2.94 15.56
C ASP A 33 4.60 2.26 14.78
N ILE A 34 3.48 1.97 15.45
CA ILE A 34 2.31 1.34 14.81
C ILE A 34 1.70 2.27 13.77
N VAL A 35 1.57 3.56 14.08
CA VAL A 35 1.04 4.56 13.15
C VAL A 35 1.98 4.74 11.95
N ASN A 36 3.30 4.82 12.19
CA ASN A 36 4.27 4.94 11.11
C ASN A 36 4.26 3.72 10.18
N ASP A 37 4.14 2.51 10.72
CA ASP A 37 4.04 1.31 9.88
C ASP A 37 2.76 1.29 9.05
N ALA A 38 1.61 1.65 9.64
CA ALA A 38 0.36 1.74 8.91
C ALA A 38 0.43 2.78 7.77
N LEU A 39 1.10 3.92 8.00
CA LEU A 39 1.34 4.92 6.96
C LEU A 39 2.28 4.41 5.87
N ARG A 40 3.36 3.71 6.22
CA ARG A 40 4.26 3.11 5.22
C ARG A 40 3.55 2.06 4.37
N GLU A 41 2.71 1.24 4.99
CA GLU A 41 1.91 0.25 4.29
C GLU A 41 1.00 0.91 3.26
N SER A 42 0.22 1.91 3.69
CA SER A 42 -0.68 2.67 2.81
C SER A 42 0.05 3.34 1.65
N LEU A 43 1.26 3.86 1.88
CA LEU A 43 2.07 4.49 0.82
C LEU A 43 2.75 3.47 -0.10
N ARG A 44 2.97 2.24 0.37
CA ARG A 44 3.62 1.20 -0.44
C ARG A 44 2.68 0.69 -1.53
N GLU A 45 1.39 0.55 -1.24
CA GLU A 45 0.37 0.19 -2.23
C GLU A 45 0.38 1.20 -3.40
N ASP A 46 0.37 2.50 -3.09
CA ASP A 46 0.48 3.56 -4.10
C ASP A 46 1.79 3.47 -4.91
N GLN A 47 2.90 3.13 -4.25
CA GLN A 47 4.20 2.97 -4.90
C GLN A 47 4.21 1.78 -5.86
N GLU A 48 3.63 0.65 -5.46
CA GLU A 48 3.53 -0.56 -6.29
C GLU A 48 2.67 -0.29 -7.54
N ASP A 49 1.58 0.45 -7.40
CA ASP A 49 0.74 0.87 -8.52
C ASP A 49 1.49 1.76 -9.51
N LEU A 50 2.19 2.79 -9.02
CA LEU A 50 2.99 3.67 -9.87
C LEU A 50 4.09 2.90 -10.61
N ALA A 51 4.76 1.97 -9.94
CA ALA A 51 5.78 1.12 -10.56
C ALA A 51 5.19 0.21 -11.64
N ALA A 52 3.99 -0.35 -11.41
CA ALA A 52 3.28 -1.14 -12.41
C ALA A 52 2.91 -0.29 -13.63
N PHE A 53 2.43 0.95 -13.44
CA PHE A 53 2.18 1.88 -14.55
C PHE A 53 3.44 2.18 -15.37
N GLU A 54 4.57 2.47 -14.71
CA GLU A 54 5.84 2.74 -15.39
C GLU A 54 6.35 1.52 -16.17
N ALA A 55 6.28 0.32 -15.58
CA ALA A 55 6.69 -0.92 -16.24
C ALA A 55 5.85 -1.19 -17.49
N ARG A 56 4.54 -0.91 -17.42
CA ARG A 56 3.59 -1.14 -18.51
C ARG A 56 3.58 -0.04 -19.57
N ALA A 57 4.23 1.10 -19.32
CA ALA A 57 4.33 2.18 -20.31
C ALA A 57 5.01 1.75 -21.62
N LYS A 58 5.83 0.69 -21.59
CA LYS A 58 6.49 0.11 -22.77
C LYS A 58 5.71 -1.05 -23.41
N GLU A 59 4.60 -1.49 -22.82
CA GLU A 59 3.78 -2.55 -23.40
C GLU A 59 3.12 -2.05 -24.70
N PRO A 60 3.16 -2.83 -25.79
CA PRO A 60 2.49 -2.46 -27.02
C PRO A 60 0.97 -2.49 -26.81
N VAL A 61 0.28 -1.47 -27.33
CA VAL A 61 -1.18 -1.47 -27.40
C VAL A 61 -1.61 -2.55 -28.39
N ILE A 62 -2.49 -3.46 -27.96
CA ILE A 62 -3.09 -4.47 -28.82
C ILE A 62 -4.56 -4.13 -29.09
N SER A 63 -5.07 -4.53 -30.25
CA SER A 63 -6.50 -4.39 -30.55
C SER A 63 -7.34 -5.31 -29.67
N TYR A 64 -8.61 -4.97 -29.52
CA TYR A 64 -9.56 -5.80 -28.80
C TYR A 64 -9.67 -7.22 -29.40
N GLU A 65 -9.63 -7.33 -30.73
CA GLU A 65 -9.64 -8.63 -31.42
C GLU A 65 -8.41 -9.48 -31.08
N ALA A 66 -7.21 -8.88 -31.05
CA ALA A 66 -5.99 -9.57 -30.67
C ALA A 66 -6.01 -10.02 -29.19
N MET A 67 -6.60 -9.21 -28.31
CA MET A 67 -6.82 -9.57 -26.91
C MET A 67 -7.77 -10.77 -26.77
N LEU A 68 -8.90 -10.78 -27.48
CA LEU A 68 -9.85 -11.90 -27.47
C LEU A 68 -9.23 -13.20 -28.00
N ALA A 69 -8.45 -13.11 -29.08
CA ALA A 69 -7.73 -14.26 -29.62
C ALA A 69 -6.77 -14.86 -28.60
N LYS A 70 -6.04 -14.00 -27.85
CA LYS A 70 -5.12 -14.42 -26.80
C LYS A 70 -5.85 -15.06 -25.61
N LEU A 71 -6.94 -14.47 -25.14
CA LEU A 71 -7.74 -15.03 -24.04
C LEU A 71 -8.29 -16.42 -24.36
N LYS A 72 -8.77 -16.62 -25.59
CA LYS A 72 -9.24 -17.92 -26.06
C LYS A 72 -8.11 -18.96 -26.14
N ALA A 73 -6.92 -18.54 -26.59
CA ALA A 73 -5.74 -19.41 -26.60
C ALA A 73 -5.27 -19.79 -25.18
N ASP A 74 -5.39 -18.86 -24.23
CA ASP A 74 -5.05 -19.07 -22.82
C ASP A 74 -6.14 -19.84 -22.04
N GLY A 75 -7.25 -20.23 -22.69
CA GLY A 75 -8.37 -20.95 -22.07
C GLY A 75 -9.13 -20.14 -21.01
N LYS A 76 -9.04 -18.81 -21.08
CA LYS A 76 -9.70 -17.89 -20.14
C LYS A 76 -11.13 -17.55 -20.56
N ILE A 77 -11.49 -17.83 -21.82
CA ILE A 77 -12.83 -17.76 -22.43
C ILE A 77 -12.99 -18.84 -23.51
#